data_AF-A0A060QKT3-F1
#
_entry.id   AF-A0A060QKT3-F1
#
_cell.length_a   1.000
_cell.length_b   1.000
_cell.length_c   1.000
_cell.angle_alpha   90.00
_cell.angle_beta   90.00
_cell.angle_gamma   90.00
#
_symmetry.space_group_name_H-M   'P 1'
#
loop_
_entity.id
_entity.type
_entity.pdbx_description
1 polymer ?
#
loop_
_entity_poly.entity_id
_entity_poly.type
_entity_poly.pdbx_seq_one_letter_code
_entity_poly.pdbx_strand_id
1 'polypeptide(L)'
;MNDLYRIMKDGVPDPDPPRKLPSIMPWAIVALVLVLISLGIRLFWPIPAAEKLPRCDPSAKAQTACVRTNPVPAPAGSPTH
;
A
#
# COMPACT_ATOMS: atom_id res chain seq x y z
N MET A 1 66.26 15.29 28.12
CA MET A 1 65.39 15.02 26.95
C MET A 1 64.26 14.07 27.36
N ASN A 2 63.36 14.49 28.26
CA ASN A 2 62.22 13.66 28.74
C ASN A 2 60.86 14.12 28.19
N ASP A 3 60.83 15.24 27.50
CA ASP A 3 59.60 15.87 27.04
C ASP A 3 58.98 15.12 25.85
N LEU A 4 59.84 14.62 24.95
CA LEU A 4 59.43 13.84 23.78
C LEU A 4 58.78 12.51 24.16
N TYR A 5 59.27 11.86 25.23
CA TYR A 5 58.71 10.61 25.73
C TYR A 5 57.30 10.81 26.31
N ARG A 6 57.04 11.99 26.86
CA ARG A 6 55.76 12.34 27.48
C ARG A 6 54.69 12.56 26.40
N ILE A 7 55.02 13.33 25.36
CA ILE A 7 54.12 13.62 24.23
C ILE A 7 53.78 12.35 23.44
N MET A 8 54.74 11.42 23.31
CA MET A 8 54.52 10.14 22.62
C MET A 8 53.67 9.16 23.45
N LYS A 9 53.70 9.29 24.78
CA LYS A 9 52.90 8.46 25.70
C LYS A 9 51.48 9.01 25.89
N ASP A 10 51.28 10.31 25.73
CA ASP A 10 49.96 10.95 25.64
C ASP A 10 49.32 10.76 24.24
N GLY A 11 49.95 9.93 23.39
CA GLY A 11 49.54 9.62 22.04
C GLY A 11 48.24 8.83 21.97
N VAL A 12 47.32 9.39 21.19
CA VAL A 12 46.02 8.86 20.72
C VAL A 12 44.85 9.18 21.66
N PRO A 13 44.03 10.18 21.32
CA PRO A 13 42.71 10.36 21.93
C PRO A 13 41.91 9.06 21.82
N ASP A 14 41.25 8.67 22.91
CA ASP A 14 40.37 7.51 22.94
C ASP A 14 39.44 7.48 21.72
N PRO A 15 39.23 6.31 21.10
CA PRO A 15 38.37 6.20 19.93
C PRO A 15 36.98 6.74 20.28
N ASP A 16 36.44 7.61 19.40
CA ASP A 16 35.10 8.18 19.54
C ASP A 16 34.09 7.10 19.97
N PRO A 17 33.23 7.39 20.96
CA PRO A 17 32.25 6.40 21.42
C PRO A 17 31.44 5.91 20.22
N PRO A 18 31.16 4.59 20.14
CA PRO A 18 30.48 4.01 18.98
C PRO A 18 29.18 4.78 18.74
N ARG A 19 29.06 5.38 17.55
CA ARG A 19 27.88 6.14 17.16
C ARG A 19 26.68 5.23 17.31
N LYS A 20 25.84 5.47 18.32
CA LYS A 20 24.57 4.76 18.50
C LYS A 20 23.74 5.05 17.27
N LEU A 21 23.60 4.03 16.42
CA LEU A 21 22.67 4.08 15.31
C LEU A 21 21.27 4.34 15.87
N PRO A 22 20.45 5.17 15.21
CA PRO A 22 19.09 5.41 15.66
C PRO A 22 18.35 4.08 15.72
N SER A 23 17.62 3.87 16.81
CA SER A 23 16.91 2.60 17.02
C SER A 23 15.87 2.41 15.91
N ILE A 24 16.03 1.35 15.12
CA ILE A 24 15.07 0.91 14.09
C ILE A 24 13.87 0.17 14.72
N MET A 25 14.02 -0.27 15.97
CA MET A 25 13.01 -1.01 16.72
C MET A 25 11.61 -0.35 16.75
N PRO A 26 11.44 0.96 17.01
CA PRO A 26 10.13 1.61 16.94
C PRO A 26 9.49 1.52 15.55
N TRP A 27 10.29 1.67 14.49
CA TRP A 27 9.81 1.57 13.12
C TRP A 27 9.34 0.15 12.77
N ALA A 28 10.05 -0.86 13.27
CA ALA A 28 9.66 -2.25 13.09
C ALA A 28 8.32 -2.57 13.78
N ILE A 29 8.10 -2.04 14.99
CA ILE A 29 6.82 -2.21 15.71
C ILE A 29 5.68 -1.55 14.93
N VAL A 30 5.86 -0.31 14.46
CA VAL A 30 4.84 0.39 13.68
C VAL A 30 4.50 -0.38 12.41
N ALA A 31 5.52 -0.85 11.67
CA ALA A 31 5.31 -1.66 10.47
C ALA A 31 4.51 -2.94 10.76
N LEU A 32 4.86 -3.65 11.84
CA LEU A 32 4.15 -4.85 12.28
C LEU A 32 2.67 -4.56 12.58
N VAL A 33 2.39 -3.50 13.36
CA VAL A 33 1.03 -3.10 13.71
C VAL A 33 0.20 -2.78 12.47
N LEU A 34 0.76 -2.04 11.51
CA LEU A 34 0.08 -1.71 10.25
C LEU A 34 -0.26 -2.96 9.43
N VAL A 35 0.66 -3.93 9.37
CA VAL A 35 0.43 -5.21 8.69
C VAL A 35 -0.70 -6.00 9.34
N LEU A 36 -0.72 -6.08 10.68
CA LEU A 36 -1.77 -6.76 11.42
C LEU A 36 -3.14 -6.12 11.22
N ILE A 37 -3.21 -4.79 11.23
CA ILE A 37 -4.45 -4.05 10.93
C ILE A 37 -4.91 -4.33 9.51
N SER A 38 -4.00 -4.30 8.52
CA SER A 38 -4.33 -4.59 7.12
C SER A 38 -4.87 -6.02 6.95
N LEU A 39 -4.26 -7.00 7.61
CA LEU A 39 -4.77 -8.37 7.63
C LEU A 39 -6.14 -8.44 8.29
N GLY A 40 -6.32 -7.79 9.44
CA GLY A 40 -7.60 -7.75 10.15
C GLY A 40 -8.72 -7.20 9.29
N ILE A 41 -8.47 -6.11 8.56
CA ILE A 41 -9.46 -5.53 7.64
C ILE A 41 -9.76 -6.49 6.49
N ARG A 42 -8.76 -7.14 5.88
CA ARG A 42 -8.99 -8.09 4.78
C ARG A 42 -9.76 -9.34 5.21
N LEU A 43 -9.52 -9.82 6.42
CA LEU A 43 -10.19 -11.02 6.97
C LEU A 43 -11.59 -10.69 7.46
N PHE A 44 -11.79 -9.53 8.08
CA PHE A 44 -13.08 -9.09 8.60
C PHE A 44 -13.99 -8.52 7.51
N TRP A 45 -13.40 -7.95 6.44
CA TRP A 45 -14.11 -7.38 5.30
C TRP A 45 -13.71 -8.09 4.01
N PRO A 46 -14.13 -9.35 3.81
CA PRO A 46 -13.95 -10.01 2.53
C PRO A 46 -14.73 -9.19 1.50
N ILE A 47 -14.01 -8.40 0.69
CA ILE A 47 -14.60 -7.71 -0.46
C ILE A 47 -15.12 -8.84 -1.35
N PRO A 48 -16.44 -9.02 -1.50
CA PRO A 48 -16.95 -10.02 -2.40
C PRO A 48 -16.38 -9.67 -3.77
N ALA A 49 -15.60 -10.61 -4.34
CA ALA A 49 -15.10 -10.46 -5.69
C ALA A 49 -16.31 -10.08 -6.55
N ALA A 50 -16.26 -8.93 -7.21
CA ALA A 50 -17.38 -8.37 -7.95
C ALA A 50 -17.80 -9.38 -9.02
N GLU A 51 -18.80 -10.20 -8.67
CA GLU A 51 -19.44 -11.09 -9.61
C GLU A 51 -19.94 -10.21 -10.75
N LYS A 52 -19.59 -10.58 -11.99
CA LYS A 52 -19.95 -9.78 -13.16
C LYS A 52 -21.45 -9.55 -13.12
N LEU A 53 -21.87 -8.30 -12.94
CA LEU A 53 -23.29 -7.99 -12.82
C LEU A 53 -24.01 -8.50 -14.08
N PRO A 54 -25.17 -9.16 -13.92
CA PRO A 54 -25.93 -9.66 -15.05
C PRO A 54 -26.37 -8.51 -15.96
N ARG A 55 -26.59 -8.80 -17.25
CA ARG A 55 -27.15 -7.82 -18.18
C ARG A 55 -28.60 -7.51 -17.77
N CYS A 56 -28.96 -6.23 -17.81
CA CYS A 56 -30.33 -5.80 -17.52
C CYS A 56 -31.29 -6.44 -18.53
N ASP A 57 -32.25 -7.23 -18.05
CA ASP A 57 -33.36 -7.72 -18.86
C ASP A 57 -34.54 -6.75 -18.72
N PRO A 58 -35.07 -6.19 -19.82
CA PRO A 58 -36.17 -5.24 -19.79
C PRO A 58 -37.49 -5.83 -19.25
N SER A 59 -37.60 -7.16 -19.10
CA SER A 59 -38.83 -7.82 -18.62
C SER A 59 -38.81 -8.14 -17.11
N ALA A 60 -37.71 -7.89 -16.39
CA ALA A 60 -37.60 -8.23 -14.98
C ALA A 60 -38.01 -7.06 -14.05
N LYS A 61 -39.02 -7.29 -13.19
CA LYS A 61 -39.59 -6.28 -12.28
C LYS A 61 -38.73 -5.93 -11.05
N ALA A 62 -37.67 -6.68 -10.75
CA ALA A 62 -36.79 -6.42 -9.62
C ALA A 62 -35.37 -6.93 -9.90
N GLN A 63 -34.43 -6.03 -10.20
CA GLN A 63 -33.00 -6.33 -10.24
C GLN A 63 -32.25 -5.28 -9.43
N THR A 64 -31.38 -5.73 -8.52
CA THR A 64 -30.70 -4.88 -7.52
C THR A 64 -29.44 -4.18 -8.04
N ALA A 65 -28.87 -4.60 -9.17
CA ALA A 65 -27.94 -3.82 -9.99
C ALA A 65 -27.63 -4.62 -11.29
N CYS A 66 -27.55 -3.95 -12.44
CA CYS A 66 -27.29 -4.60 -13.74
C CYS A 66 -26.51 -3.64 -14.66
N VAL A 67 -25.74 -4.17 -15.61
CA VAL A 67 -25.02 -3.34 -16.59
C VAL A 67 -25.91 -3.04 -17.78
N ARG A 68 -26.18 -1.74 -18.02
CA ARG A 68 -26.84 -1.26 -19.22
C ARG A 68 -25.81 -1.16 -20.34
N THR A 69 -25.87 -2.05 -21.33
CA THR A 69 -25.12 -1.84 -22.58
C THR A 69 -25.73 -0.64 -23.29
N ASN A 70 -24.98 0.46 -23.41
CA ASN A 70 -25.38 1.55 -24.30
C ASN A 70 -25.62 0.94 -25.69
N PRO A 71 -26.80 1.12 -26.30
CA PRO A 71 -26.94 0.79 -27.70
C PRO A 71 -25.91 1.63 -28.44
N VAL A 72 -24.99 0.96 -29.14
CA VAL A 72 -24.21 1.59 -30.20
C VAL A 72 -25.23 2.38 -31.03
N PRO A 73 -25.08 3.70 -31.20
CA PRO A 73 -26.00 4.44 -32.03
C PRO A 73 -25.98 3.76 -33.40
N ALA A 74 -27.09 3.13 -33.75
CA ALA A 74 -27.30 2.60 -35.09
C ALA A 74 -26.97 3.77 -36.03
N PRO A 75 -26.08 3.59 -37.02
CA PRO A 75 -25.78 4.66 -37.95
C PRO A 75 -27.11 5.15 -38.53
N ALA A 76 -27.45 6.40 -38.20
CA ALA A 76 -28.63 7.08 -38.65
C ALA A 76 -28.52 7.20 -40.18
N GLY A 77 -29.20 6.33 -40.90
CA GLY A 77 -29.14 6.33 -42.35
C GLY A 77 -29.75 5.10 -42.97
N SER A 78 -31.08 5.08 -43.08
CA SER A 78 -31.72 4.93 -44.40
C SER A 78 -33.23 5.18 -44.29
N PRO A 79 -33.76 6.14 -45.05
CA PRO A 79 -35.19 6.40 -45.15
C PRO A 79 -35.85 5.39 -46.10
N THR A 80 -37.11 5.08 -45.78
CA THR A 80 -38.24 4.75 -46.68
C THR A 80 -37.93 4.25 -48.11
N HIS A 81 -38.40 3.04 -48.43
CA HIS A 81 -39.37 2.84 -49.52
C HIS A 81 -40.15 1.53 -49.34
#